data_AF-A0A2D6EYK7-F1
#
_entry.id   AF-A0A2D6EYK7-F1
#
_cell.length_a   1.000
_cell.length_b   1.000
_cell.length_c   1.000
_cell.angle_alpha   90.00
_cell.angle_beta   90.00
_cell.angle_gamma   90.00
#
_symmetry.space_group_name_H-M   'P 1'
#
loop_
_entity.id
_entity.type
_entity.pdbx_description
1 polymer ?
#
loop_
_entity_poly.entity_id
_entity_poly.type
_entity_poly.pdbx_seq_one_letter_code
_entity_poly.pdbx_strand_id
1 'polypeptide(L)'
;MIVAGTREKTTKKIMQRFAELFHNIPDAIVQSKTDLYIKLANGTEIEGFPSNSDAIRGDTKIAAIFIDEAAHFKLIDDSVVMNAIKPIVDTNKSDLYMISTPNGMRGFFYEIDKEANDYMKLKYNIHQAIGFIYTKADAERMLKDKTLDGEQEYLNQYTTTERSIFHLSDNSDEEYEAEIY
;
A
#
# COMPACT_ATOMS: atom_id res chain seq x y z
N MET A 1 -13.26 -3.77 -11.90
CA MET A 1 -12.28 -3.84 -10.81
C MET A 1 -11.46 -2.57 -10.86
N ILE A 2 -11.17 -1.99 -9.70
CA ILE A 2 -10.32 -0.81 -9.56
C ILE A 2 -8.97 -1.23 -8.99
N VAL A 3 -7.88 -0.72 -9.56
CA VAL A 3 -6.52 -0.82 -9.04
C VAL A 3 -6.05 0.59 -8.66
N ALA A 4 -5.96 0.88 -7.37
CA ALA A 4 -5.50 2.15 -6.85
C ALA A 4 -4.05 2.04 -6.38
N GLY A 5 -3.19 2.95 -6.82
CA GLY A 5 -1.78 2.99 -6.43
C GLY A 5 -1.32 4.39 -6.04
N THR A 6 -0.28 4.48 -5.22
CA THR A 6 0.26 5.76 -4.72
C THR A 6 0.87 6.62 -5.83
N ARG A 7 1.36 5.99 -6.91
CA ARG A 7 2.03 6.64 -8.05
C ARG A 7 1.57 6.07 -9.38
N GLU A 8 1.55 6.92 -10.41
CA GLU A 8 1.18 6.51 -11.77
C GLU A 8 2.07 5.43 -12.35
N LYS A 9 3.40 5.59 -12.23
CA LYS A 9 4.36 4.60 -12.72
C LYS A 9 4.13 3.22 -12.08
N THR A 10 3.83 3.18 -10.78
CA THR A 10 3.53 1.93 -10.06
C THR A 10 2.23 1.32 -10.56
N THR A 11 1.18 2.12 -10.68
CA THR A 11 -0.15 1.68 -11.16
C THR A 11 -0.07 1.09 -12.57
N LYS A 12 0.61 1.76 -13.51
CA LYS A 12 0.84 1.25 -14.88
C LYS A 12 1.58 -0.08 -14.88
N LYS A 13 2.60 -0.24 -14.02
CA LYS A 13 3.35 -1.50 -13.89
C LYS A 13 2.48 -2.64 -13.38
N ILE A 14 1.59 -2.37 -12.43
CA ILE A 14 0.63 -3.37 -11.93
C ILE A 14 -0.33 -3.77 -13.05
N MET A 15 -0.90 -2.80 -13.77
CA MET A 15 -1.80 -3.05 -14.90
C MET A 15 -1.12 -3.88 -15.99
N GLN A 16 0.13 -3.58 -16.32
CA GLN A 16 0.92 -4.39 -17.26
C GLN A 16 1.07 -5.84 -16.77
N ARG A 17 1.44 -6.04 -15.50
CA ARG A 17 1.56 -7.37 -14.89
C ARG A 17 0.22 -8.12 -14.89
N PHE A 18 -0.89 -7.43 -14.64
CA PHE A 18 -2.22 -8.02 -14.76
C PHE A 18 -2.51 -8.49 -16.18
N ALA A 19 -2.18 -7.69 -17.19
CA ALA A 19 -2.34 -8.09 -18.58
C ALA A 19 -1.49 -9.34 -18.91
N GLU A 20 -0.26 -9.39 -18.39
CA GLU A 20 0.63 -10.55 -18.53
C GLU A 20 0.05 -11.83 -17.92
N LEU A 21 -0.84 -11.78 -16.91
CA LEU A 21 -1.50 -12.99 -16.40
C LEU A 21 -2.34 -13.71 -17.45
N PHE A 22 -2.80 -12.99 -18.47
CA PHE A 22 -3.65 -13.52 -19.54
C PHE A 22 -2.86 -13.89 -20.80
N HIS A 23 -1.52 -13.79 -20.81
CA HIS A 23 -0.73 -14.00 -22.04
C HIS A 23 -0.91 -15.38 -22.70
N ASN A 24 -1.21 -16.40 -21.91
CA ASN A 24 -1.46 -17.77 -22.38
C ASN A 24 -2.92 -18.09 -22.64
N ILE A 25 -3.82 -17.11 -22.52
CA ILE A 25 -5.25 -17.27 -22.76
C ILE A 25 -5.61 -16.44 -23.99
N PRO A 26 -5.67 -17.06 -25.18
CA PRO A 26 -6.02 -16.38 -26.41
C PRO A 26 -7.33 -15.59 -26.26
N ASP A 27 -7.34 -14.37 -26.81
CA ASP A 27 -8.51 -13.48 -26.84
C ASP A 27 -9.08 -13.08 -25.47
N ALA A 28 -8.38 -13.38 -24.37
CA ALA A 28 -8.85 -13.03 -23.03
C ALA A 28 -8.98 -11.52 -22.82
N ILE A 29 -8.05 -10.74 -23.39
CA ILE A 29 -8.09 -9.27 -23.38
C ILE A 29 -8.63 -8.81 -24.73
N VAL A 30 -9.82 -8.20 -24.71
CA VAL A 30 -10.51 -7.72 -25.93
C VAL A 30 -10.30 -6.24 -26.18
N GLN A 31 -9.84 -5.48 -25.16
CA GLN A 31 -9.50 -4.08 -25.33
C GLN A 31 -8.44 -3.64 -24.31
N SER A 32 -7.45 -2.92 -24.80
CA SER A 32 -6.56 -2.08 -23.99
C SER A 32 -6.49 -0.71 -24.66
N LYS A 33 -7.23 0.26 -24.12
CA LYS A 33 -7.29 1.63 -24.64
C LYS A 33 -6.09 2.45 -24.19
N THR A 34 -5.61 2.18 -22.99
CA THR A 34 -4.48 2.85 -22.32
C THR A 34 -3.76 1.83 -21.43
N ASP A 35 -2.57 2.18 -20.93
CA ASP A 35 -1.83 1.40 -19.92
C ASP A 35 -2.57 1.29 -18.57
N LEU A 36 -3.73 1.93 -18.42
CA LEU A 36 -4.56 1.97 -17.22
C LEU A 36 -5.95 1.36 -17.41
N TYR A 37 -6.23 0.76 -18.57
CA TYR A 37 -7.53 0.16 -18.85
C TYR A 37 -7.38 -1.18 -19.58
N ILE A 38 -8.02 -2.21 -19.03
CA ILE A 38 -8.12 -3.54 -19.62
C ILE A 38 -9.58 -3.96 -19.62
N LYS A 39 -10.07 -4.44 -20.77
CA LYS A 39 -11.35 -5.14 -20.87
C LYS A 39 -11.12 -6.58 -21.24
N LEU A 40 -11.69 -7.48 -20.44
CA LEU A 40 -11.66 -8.91 -20.67
C LEU A 40 -12.85 -9.37 -21.53
N ALA A 41 -12.70 -10.51 -22.20
CA ALA A 41 -13.73 -11.08 -23.08
C ALA A 41 -15.08 -11.34 -22.38
N ASN A 42 -15.04 -11.62 -21.07
CA ASN A 42 -16.23 -11.79 -20.25
C ASN A 42 -16.93 -10.47 -19.87
N GLY A 43 -16.46 -9.33 -20.39
CA GLY A 43 -17.00 -8.01 -20.10
C GLY A 43 -16.46 -7.36 -18.82
N THR A 44 -15.56 -8.02 -18.09
CA THR A 44 -14.91 -7.42 -16.91
C THR A 44 -13.98 -6.30 -17.35
N GLU A 45 -14.10 -5.16 -16.69
CA GLU A 45 -13.27 -3.99 -16.92
C GLU A 45 -12.36 -3.79 -15.70
N ILE A 46 -11.07 -3.55 -15.94
CA ILE A 46 -10.05 -3.30 -14.93
C ILE A 46 -9.46 -1.92 -15.21
N GLU A 47 -9.55 -1.03 -14.22
CA GLU A 47 -9.17 0.36 -14.33
C GLU A 47 -8.13 0.73 -13.28
N GLY A 48 -7.03 1.35 -13.72
CA GLY A 48 -5.94 1.82 -12.88
C GLY A 48 -6.10 3.30 -12.52
N PHE A 49 -6.15 3.61 -11.23
CA PHE A 49 -6.30 4.95 -10.69
C PHE A 49 -5.03 5.38 -9.95
N PRO A 50 -4.19 6.20 -10.59
CA PRO A 50 -2.99 6.70 -9.96
C PRO A 50 -3.29 7.87 -9.01
N SER A 51 -2.78 7.80 -7.80
CA SER A 51 -2.58 8.96 -6.91
C SER A 51 -3.83 9.81 -6.58
N ASN A 52 -5.01 9.22 -6.34
CA ASN A 52 -6.12 9.98 -5.73
C ASN A 52 -7.23 9.10 -5.12
N SER A 53 -7.67 9.43 -3.90
CA SER A 53 -8.91 8.92 -3.30
C SER A 53 -10.17 9.50 -3.94
N ASP A 54 -10.10 10.73 -4.46
CA ASP A 54 -11.25 11.39 -5.08
C ASP A 54 -11.60 10.79 -6.45
N ALA A 55 -10.64 10.16 -7.13
CA ALA A 55 -10.90 9.52 -8.42
C ALA A 55 -11.78 8.26 -8.28
N ILE A 56 -11.85 7.67 -7.09
CA ILE A 56 -12.75 6.54 -6.78
C ILE A 56 -14.17 7.06 -6.45
N ARG A 57 -14.31 8.33 -6.03
CA ARG A 57 -15.62 8.91 -5.70
C ARG A 57 -16.43 9.15 -6.99
N GLY A 58 -17.59 8.51 -7.08
CA GLY A 58 -18.58 8.75 -8.15
C GLY A 58 -18.78 7.58 -9.10
N ASP A 59 -17.94 6.55 -9.04
CA ASP A 59 -18.20 5.30 -9.75
C ASP A 59 -19.09 4.39 -8.90
N THR A 60 -20.10 3.79 -9.53
CA THR A 60 -21.25 3.18 -8.84
C THR A 60 -21.38 1.68 -9.04
N LYS A 61 -20.56 1.05 -9.90
CA LYS A 61 -20.67 -0.40 -10.19
C LYS A 61 -19.32 -1.12 -10.13
N ILE A 62 -18.64 -1.00 -9.00
CA ILE A 62 -17.34 -1.63 -8.77
C ILE A 62 -17.55 -2.96 -8.04
N ALA A 63 -17.11 -4.08 -8.63
CA ALA A 63 -17.18 -5.40 -8.00
C ALA A 63 -16.01 -5.68 -7.05
N ALA A 64 -14.84 -5.11 -7.31
CA ALA A 64 -13.63 -5.31 -6.51
C ALA A 64 -12.71 -4.09 -6.58
N ILE A 65 -12.05 -3.79 -5.47
CA ILE A 65 -11.09 -2.69 -5.31
C ILE A 65 -9.78 -3.29 -4.78
N PHE A 66 -8.67 -2.96 -5.43
CA PHE A 66 -7.33 -3.37 -5.05
C PHE A 66 -6.47 -2.14 -4.78
N ILE A 67 -5.94 -2.04 -3.56
CA ILE A 67 -5.08 -0.93 -3.14
C ILE A 67 -3.66 -1.45 -2.96
N ASP A 68 -2.72 -0.93 -3.76
CA ASP A 68 -1.30 -1.19 -3.61
C ASP A 68 -0.61 -0.11 -2.77
N GLU A 69 0.42 -0.51 -2.03
CA GLU A 69 1.14 0.35 -1.08
C GLU A 69 0.21 1.08 -0.08
N ALA A 70 -0.79 0.38 0.44
CA ALA A 70 -1.87 0.95 1.26
C ALA A 70 -1.41 1.71 2.52
N ALA A 71 -0.25 1.42 3.10
CA ALA A 71 0.30 2.15 4.25
C ALA A 71 1.14 3.39 3.86
N HIS A 72 1.32 3.67 2.57
CA HIS A 72 2.22 4.70 2.04
C HIS A 72 1.50 5.85 1.32
N PHE A 73 0.18 5.97 1.48
CA PHE A 73 -0.53 7.17 1.05
C PHE A 73 0.02 8.38 1.81
N LYS A 74 0.66 9.31 1.08
CA LYS A 74 1.25 10.53 1.63
C LYS A 74 0.19 11.61 1.91
N LEU A 75 -0.89 11.23 2.57
CA LEU A 75 -1.95 12.14 2.97
C LEU A 75 -1.71 12.62 4.41
N ILE A 76 -2.14 13.84 4.69
CA ILE A 76 -2.17 14.37 6.07
C ILE A 76 -3.18 13.55 6.90
N ASP A 77 -4.27 13.14 6.23
CA ASP A 77 -5.33 12.28 6.74
C ASP A 77 -5.64 11.23 5.66
N ASP A 78 -5.26 9.99 5.91
CA ASP A 78 -5.50 8.85 5.03
C ASP A 78 -6.90 8.24 5.19
N SER A 79 -7.69 8.68 6.18
CA SER A 79 -9.09 8.30 6.33
C SER A 79 -9.94 8.69 5.12
N VAL A 80 -9.53 9.71 4.36
CA VAL A 80 -10.18 10.16 3.11
C VAL A 80 -10.26 9.01 2.09
N VAL A 81 -9.26 8.13 2.03
CA VAL A 81 -9.24 6.95 1.15
C VAL A 81 -10.36 6.00 1.54
N MET A 82 -10.43 5.60 2.81
CA MET A 82 -11.46 4.69 3.29
C MET A 82 -12.86 5.31 3.24
N ASN A 83 -12.99 6.61 3.50
CA ASN A 83 -14.26 7.33 3.37
C ASN A 83 -14.79 7.38 1.93
N ALA A 84 -13.91 7.33 0.92
CA ALA A 84 -14.31 7.21 -0.48
C ALA A 84 -14.71 5.77 -0.85
N ILE A 85 -14.01 4.78 -0.31
CA ILE A 85 -14.15 3.37 -0.69
C ILE A 85 -15.30 2.67 0.03
N LYS A 86 -15.47 2.92 1.33
CA LYS A 86 -16.43 2.21 2.17
C LYS A 86 -17.87 2.29 1.66
N PRO A 87 -18.39 3.44 1.20
CA PRO A 87 -19.74 3.50 0.63
C PRO A 87 -19.95 2.58 -0.58
N ILE A 88 -18.92 2.42 -1.41
CA ILE A 88 -18.96 1.56 -2.59
C ILE A 88 -18.99 0.10 -2.16
N VAL A 89 -18.09 -0.30 -1.25
CA VAL A 89 -18.02 -1.65 -0.68
C VAL A 89 -19.36 -2.03 -0.04
N ASP A 90 -19.93 -1.14 0.78
CA ASP A 90 -21.17 -1.42 1.50
C ASP A 90 -22.38 -1.54 0.56
N THR A 91 -22.46 -0.69 -0.46
CA THR A 91 -23.57 -0.63 -1.43
C THR A 91 -23.52 -1.79 -2.43
N ASN A 92 -22.35 -2.03 -3.01
CA ASN A 92 -22.18 -3.01 -4.10
C ASN A 92 -21.78 -4.40 -3.60
N LYS A 93 -21.49 -4.56 -2.31
CA LYS A 93 -20.86 -5.76 -1.74
C LYS A 93 -19.54 -6.07 -2.45
N SER A 94 -18.76 -5.02 -2.73
CA SER A 94 -17.48 -5.15 -3.41
C SER A 94 -16.44 -5.82 -2.52
N ASP A 95 -15.56 -6.61 -3.12
CA ASP A 95 -14.37 -7.08 -2.42
C ASP A 95 -13.33 -5.96 -2.30
N LEU A 96 -12.67 -5.87 -1.14
CA LEU A 96 -11.59 -4.92 -0.90
C LEU A 96 -10.30 -5.67 -0.57
N TYR A 97 -9.30 -5.52 -1.44
CA TYR A 97 -7.97 -6.06 -1.30
C TYR A 97 -6.98 -4.93 -1.03
N MET A 98 -6.10 -5.13 -0.05
CA MET A 98 -5.05 -4.17 0.29
C MET A 98 -3.73 -4.91 0.45
N ILE A 99 -2.68 -4.39 -0.17
CA ILE A 99 -1.31 -4.90 -0.04
C ILE A 99 -0.41 -3.73 0.33
N SER A 100 0.47 -3.94 1.32
CA SER A 100 1.48 -2.96 1.69
C SER A 100 2.58 -3.60 2.52
N THR A 101 3.76 -2.99 2.51
CA THR A 101 4.67 -3.09 3.66
C THR A 101 4.14 -2.19 4.79
N PRO A 102 4.33 -2.57 6.06
CA PRO A 102 4.03 -1.70 7.20
C PRO A 102 4.75 -0.35 7.11
N ASN A 103 4.18 0.71 7.68
CA ASN A 103 4.79 2.05 7.70
C ASN A 103 4.22 2.88 8.85
N GLY A 104 5.00 3.06 9.92
CA GLY A 104 4.58 3.83 11.09
C GLY A 104 3.35 3.27 11.83
N MET A 105 3.11 3.72 13.05
CA MET A 105 1.99 3.25 13.88
C MET A 105 0.75 4.13 13.71
N ARG A 106 0.32 4.37 12.48
CA ARG A 106 -0.83 5.25 12.18
C ARG A 106 -1.52 4.88 10.86
N GLY A 107 -2.74 5.38 10.70
CA GLY A 107 -3.47 5.31 9.45
C GLY A 107 -4.29 4.04 9.28
N PHE A 108 -5.17 4.01 8.27
CA PHE A 108 -6.20 2.98 8.15
C PHE A 108 -5.60 1.58 8.01
N PHE A 109 -4.46 1.44 7.34
CA PHE A 109 -3.83 0.13 7.14
C PHE A 109 -3.26 -0.43 8.46
N TYR A 110 -2.68 0.43 9.30
CA TYR A 110 -2.21 0.05 10.64
C TYR A 110 -3.39 -0.32 11.55
N GLU A 111 -4.43 0.50 11.57
CA GLU A 111 -5.65 0.25 12.35
C GLU A 111 -6.29 -1.07 11.95
N ILE A 112 -6.45 -1.31 10.64
CA ILE A 112 -6.97 -2.58 10.13
C ILE A 112 -6.06 -3.76 10.53
N ASP A 113 -4.73 -3.63 10.50
CA ASP A 113 -3.83 -4.71 10.96
C ASP A 113 -3.99 -5.01 12.45
N LYS A 114 -4.10 -3.98 13.30
CA LYS A 114 -4.09 -4.14 14.76
C LYS A 114 -5.44 -4.44 15.39
N GLU A 115 -6.52 -3.93 14.83
CA GLU A 115 -7.84 -4.05 15.42
C GLU A 115 -8.57 -5.32 14.97
N ALA A 116 -9.56 -5.75 15.75
CA ALA A 116 -10.47 -6.80 15.32
C ALA A 116 -11.42 -6.26 14.25
N ASN A 117 -11.50 -6.97 13.12
CA ASN A 117 -12.36 -6.62 11.99
C ASN A 117 -12.57 -7.87 11.11
N ASP A 118 -13.41 -7.72 10.09
CA ASP A 118 -13.81 -8.82 9.21
C ASP A 118 -12.80 -9.10 8.08
N TYR A 119 -11.66 -8.40 8.04
CA TYR A 119 -10.65 -8.65 7.03
C TYR A 119 -9.88 -9.94 7.31
N MET A 120 -9.67 -10.74 6.27
CA MET A 120 -8.68 -11.81 6.30
C MET A 120 -7.28 -11.21 6.19
N LYS A 121 -6.47 -11.34 7.25
CA LYS A 121 -5.11 -10.79 7.31
C LYS A 121 -4.09 -11.85 6.94
N LEU A 122 -3.35 -11.63 5.85
CA LEU A 122 -2.26 -12.49 5.41
C LEU A 122 -0.93 -11.78 5.63
N LYS A 123 0.03 -12.44 6.30
CA LYS A 123 1.37 -11.89 6.57
C LYS A 123 2.43 -12.81 5.99
N TYR A 124 3.09 -12.35 4.94
CA TYR A 124 4.22 -13.03 4.31
C TYR A 124 5.46 -12.16 4.51
N ASN A 125 6.38 -12.63 5.34
CA ASN A 125 7.66 -11.98 5.57
C ASN A 125 8.77 -12.73 4.79
N ILE A 126 10.00 -12.25 4.91
CA ILE A 126 11.13 -12.81 4.16
C ILE A 126 11.35 -14.30 4.41
N HIS A 127 10.99 -14.83 5.59
CA HIS A 127 11.15 -16.25 5.91
C HIS A 127 10.23 -17.14 5.07
N GLN A 128 9.00 -16.72 4.78
CA GLN A 128 8.12 -17.47 3.86
C GLN A 128 8.60 -17.39 2.41
N ALA A 129 9.39 -16.38 2.05
CA ALA A 129 9.91 -16.20 0.69
C ALA A 129 11.18 -17.03 0.40
N ILE A 130 11.81 -17.64 1.42
CA ILE A 130 13.02 -18.45 1.25
C ILE A 130 12.69 -19.72 0.46
N GLY A 131 13.50 -20.00 -0.57
CA GLY A 131 13.32 -21.14 -1.46
C GLY A 131 12.35 -20.88 -2.62
N PHE A 132 11.64 -19.75 -2.61
CA PHE A 132 10.74 -19.32 -3.69
C PHE A 132 11.26 -18.08 -4.41
N ILE A 133 11.52 -17.01 -3.65
CA ILE A 133 12.00 -15.72 -4.17
C ILE A 133 13.47 -15.52 -3.80
N TYR A 134 13.85 -15.87 -2.56
CA TYR A 134 15.20 -15.65 -2.06
C TYR A 134 15.89 -16.97 -1.70
N THR A 135 17.20 -17.03 -1.87
CA THR A 135 18.00 -18.06 -1.20
C THR A 135 18.10 -17.75 0.29
N LYS A 136 18.39 -18.77 1.11
CA LYS A 136 18.65 -18.55 2.54
C LYS A 136 19.78 -17.56 2.78
N ALA A 137 20.87 -17.66 2.00
CA ALA A 137 22.01 -16.76 2.12
C ALA A 137 21.66 -15.30 1.76
N ASP A 138 20.84 -15.09 0.72
CA ASP A 138 20.38 -13.75 0.36
C ASP A 138 19.49 -13.15 1.43
N ALA A 139 18.54 -13.94 1.97
CA ALA A 139 17.67 -13.49 3.05
C ALA A 139 18.46 -13.10 4.32
N GLU A 140 19.46 -13.91 4.70
CA GLU A 140 20.34 -13.59 5.82
C GLU A 140 21.18 -12.33 5.57
N ARG A 141 21.64 -12.10 4.33
CA ARG A 141 22.35 -10.87 3.96
C ARG A 141 21.44 -9.65 4.06
N MET A 142 20.23 -9.75 3.52
CA MET A 142 19.23 -8.67 3.52
C MET A 142 18.82 -8.27 4.95
N LEU A 143 18.63 -9.25 5.84
CA LEU A 143 18.31 -8.99 7.25
C LEU A 143 19.46 -8.39 8.06
N LYS A 144 20.71 -8.55 7.60
CA LYS A 144 21.90 -7.95 8.24
C LYS A 144 22.25 -6.57 7.68
N ASP A 145 21.68 -6.21 6.53
CA ASP A 145 21.90 -4.91 5.90
C ASP A 145 21.25 -3.82 6.74
N LYS A 146 22.08 -2.88 7.22
CA LYS A 146 21.63 -1.75 8.06
C LYS A 146 21.31 -0.49 7.26
N THR A 147 21.41 -0.54 5.93
CA THR A 147 21.06 0.59 5.06
C THR A 147 19.56 0.76 4.92
N LEU A 148 18.79 -0.28 5.23
CA LEU A 148 17.34 -0.32 5.22
C LEU A 148 16.82 -0.72 6.60
N ASP A 149 15.58 -0.33 6.88
CA ASP A 149 14.86 -0.85 8.03
C ASP A 149 14.38 -2.27 7.72
N GLY A 150 15.21 -3.27 8.04
CA GLY A 150 14.88 -4.67 7.78
C GLY A 150 13.68 -5.17 8.59
N GLU A 151 13.38 -4.56 9.74
CA GLU A 151 12.20 -4.93 10.52
C GLU A 151 10.92 -4.55 9.78
N GLN A 152 10.89 -3.35 9.20
CA GLN A 152 9.78 -2.90 8.37
C GLN A 152 9.72 -3.64 7.03
N GLU A 153 10.81 -3.63 6.27
CA GLU A 153 10.83 -4.08 4.88
C GLU A 153 10.77 -5.61 4.72
N TYR A 154 11.30 -6.36 5.70
CA TYR A 154 11.45 -7.81 5.58
C TYR A 154 10.72 -8.62 6.65
N LEU A 155 10.39 -8.03 7.80
CA LEU A 155 9.80 -8.75 8.94
C LEU A 155 8.37 -8.31 9.28
N ASN A 156 7.77 -7.44 8.46
CA ASN A 156 6.41 -6.94 8.63
C ASN A 156 6.18 -6.24 9.99
N GLN A 157 7.16 -5.48 10.46
CA GLN A 157 7.02 -4.69 11.69
C GLN A 157 6.68 -3.23 11.39
N TYR A 158 5.81 -2.64 12.20
CA TYR A 158 5.59 -1.20 12.16
C TYR A 158 6.66 -0.53 13.02
N THR A 159 7.64 0.09 12.38
CA THR A 159 8.70 0.83 13.07
C THR A 159 8.39 2.32 13.11
N THR A 160 8.94 3.01 14.10
CA THR A 160 8.96 4.47 14.15
C THR A 160 10.17 4.97 13.38
N THR A 161 9.99 5.92 12.46
CA THR A 161 11.09 6.53 11.73
C THR A 161 12.12 7.13 12.70
N GLU A 162 13.38 6.69 12.65
CA GLU A 162 14.47 7.29 13.44
C GLU A 162 14.61 8.81 13.23
N ARG A 163 14.12 9.34 12.09
CA ARG A 163 14.10 10.78 11.80
C ARG A 163 13.32 11.63 12.80
N SER A 164 12.39 11.05 13.57
CA SER A 164 11.66 11.78 14.60
C SER A 164 12.50 12.05 15.86
N ILE A 165 13.59 11.32 16.08
CA ILE A 165 14.43 11.45 17.30
C ILE A 165 15.41 12.64 17.17
N PHE A 166 15.91 12.93 15.96
CA PHE A 166 16.88 14.01 15.71
C PHE A 166 16.27 15.43 15.62
N HIS A 167 15.00 15.62 15.96
CA HIS A 167 14.38 16.96 16.08
C HIS A 167 14.01 17.33 17.51
N LEU A 168 14.32 16.47 18.49
CA LEU A 168 13.94 16.68 19.89
C LEU A 168 15.14 16.94 20.82
N SER A 169 16.37 16.98 20.30
CA SER A 169 17.58 17.12 21.13
C SER A 169 18.50 18.29 20.76
N ASP A 170 17.96 19.40 20.24
CA ASP A 170 18.75 20.61 19.91
C ASP A 170 18.18 21.91 20.53
N ASN A 171 17.38 21.84 21.61
CA ASN A 171 16.91 23.03 22.32
C ASN A 171 16.91 22.84 23.85
N SER A 172 18.08 22.64 24.44
CA SER A 172 18.25 22.85 25.88
C SER A 172 19.66 23.32 26.21
N ASP A 173 20.01 24.52 25.77
CA ASP A 173 21.11 25.33 26.34
C ASP A 173 20.75 26.81 26.16
N GLU A 174 19.81 27.30 26.96
CA GLU A 174 19.71 28.73 27.26
C GLU A 174 19.85 28.91 28.79
N GLU A 175 21.07 29.26 29.20
CA GLU A 175 21.39 29.77 30.53
C GLU A 175 20.60 31.06 30.77
N TYR A 176 19.69 31.04 31.73
CA TYR A 176 19.09 32.25 32.30
C TYR A 176 20.04 32.82 33.36
N GLU A 177 20.83 33.82 32.99
CA GLU A 177 21.48 34.75 33.92
C GLU A 177 20.39 35.59 34.61
N ALA A 178 20.25 35.45 35.93
CA ALA A 178 19.32 36.22 36.73
C ALA A 178 19.96 37.56 37.15
N GLU A 179 19.46 38.67 36.61
CA GLU A 179 19.77 40.01 37.13
C GLU A 179 19.09 40.22 38.49
N ILE A 180 19.92 40.46 39.51
CA ILE A 180 19.53 40.85 40.87
C ILE A 180 19.38 42.38 40.88
N TYR A 181 18.22 42.88 41.29
CA TYR A 181 18.01 44.28 41.69
C TYR A 181 18.41 44.52 43.15
#